data_AF-A0A7S1YY26-F1
#
_entry.id   AF-A0A7S1YY26-F1
#
_cell.length_a   1.000
_cell.length_b   1.000
_cell.length_c   1.000
_cell.angle_alpha   90.00
_cell.angle_beta   90.00
_cell.angle_gamma   90.00
#
_symmetry.space_group_name_H-M   'P 1'
#
loop_
_entity.id
_entity.type
_entity.pdbx_description
1 polymer ?
#
loop_
_entity_poly.entity_id
_entity_poly.type
_entity_poly.pdbx_seq_one_letter_code
_entity_poly.pdbx_strand_id
1 'polypeptide(L)'
;FNKNNTTTTRNHNRKLQHSAHTKAHNNKKYPHTYTIMSRSSYQQQSSSYQNIPTIHNNHYHDIDDDDDSVKNEFNPSPAFESFQIEEQEPLSSPFIRENQQPLYICLIFILFIFLQGFLAEENETEGDTLFVIHNEHENATTQFVTTATSTTTTTATTTMEESKAQVEHKGNQLSYLFSHPNSGATYTTKLYSSVYHHMFPKEEETVVIASNYASSCAKNNHGEVYPVFDDENSPCYLNQPSSSSTTNINHPTYILTITHCGGHCTTASTNCPPQDYIETYASFEQACRTTSSTSTAFLQHRDNGVYSHENITKAIHLYRNPFDNVVSRFHAARYEHERQVSLRDNASKTSKQWLKSHPNNKLGFQQWCMDHDEDDDSSFTTTKYMTQEISTFVNKVPCLDDFYRYIQFHNLASQVITYQNLDVQVVHYEEYGTNVMDVVQRLRTLYDWMIPPEEEDAKKKKKGKKTREEDWSLPEFLYGKTYSDYYTTEQTDAIWDLLRVMAHPRVWKTLEFYDSLQK
;
A
#
# COMPACT_ATOMS: atom_id res chain seq x y z
N PHE A 1 17.87 63.05 39.35
CA PHE A 1 16.99 64.01 40.05
C PHE A 1 15.55 63.51 39.92
N ASN A 2 14.91 63.21 41.07
CA ASN A 2 13.49 62.86 41.38
C ASN A 2 12.81 61.72 40.56
N LYS A 3 12.47 60.54 41.08
CA LYS A 3 11.68 60.05 42.26
C LYS A 3 10.17 60.33 42.21
N ASN A 4 9.43 59.23 42.01
CA ASN A 4 8.14 58.75 42.57
C ASN A 4 6.87 59.64 42.52
N ASN A 5 5.77 59.09 41.98
CA ASN A 5 4.62 58.62 42.78
C ASN A 5 3.50 57.93 41.96
N THR A 6 2.99 56.86 42.56
CA THR A 6 1.79 56.06 42.28
C THR A 6 0.48 56.78 42.67
N THR A 7 -0.63 56.61 41.92
CA THR A 7 -1.98 56.43 42.51
C THR A 7 -2.99 55.78 41.53
N THR A 8 -3.98 55.16 42.15
CA THR A 8 -4.89 54.09 41.75
C THR A 8 -6.28 54.56 41.23
N THR A 9 -7.05 53.62 40.68
CA THR A 9 -8.53 53.50 40.60
C THR A 9 -9.37 54.40 39.66
N ARG A 10 -10.13 53.81 38.73
CA ARG A 10 -11.59 53.53 38.86
C ARG A 10 -12.23 52.90 37.61
N ASN A 11 -13.07 51.90 37.87
CA ASN A 11 -14.12 51.33 37.00
C ASN A 11 -15.20 52.38 36.62
N HIS A 12 -15.74 52.33 35.39
CA HIS A 12 -17.17 52.04 35.14
C HIS A 12 -17.56 52.07 33.65
N ASN A 13 -18.20 50.98 33.22
CA ASN A 13 -19.44 50.88 32.45
C ASN A 13 -19.76 51.94 31.38
N ARG A 14 -19.91 51.50 30.13
CA ARG A 14 -21.00 52.00 29.27
C ARG A 14 -21.63 50.92 28.42
N LYS A 15 -22.93 50.74 28.70
CA LYS A 15 -23.93 49.93 28.01
C LYS A 15 -24.18 50.39 26.58
N LEU A 16 -24.34 49.40 25.71
CA LEU A 16 -25.44 49.19 24.75
C LEU A 16 -26.36 50.39 24.48
N GLN A 17 -26.39 50.81 23.22
CA GLN A 17 -27.60 51.34 22.58
C GLN A 17 -27.87 50.59 21.28
N HIS A 18 -29.06 50.01 21.24
CA HIS A 18 -29.73 49.52 20.04
C HIS A 18 -30.03 50.67 19.07
N SER A 19 -29.90 50.41 17.77
CA SER A 19 -30.81 50.98 16.78
C SER A 19 -31.05 49.97 15.68
N ALA A 20 -32.31 49.60 15.53
CA ALA A 20 -32.83 48.81 14.44
C ALA A 20 -33.14 49.73 13.26
N HIS A 21 -32.79 49.33 12.04
CA HIS A 21 -33.52 49.77 10.86
C HIS A 21 -33.67 48.64 9.84
N THR A 22 -34.85 48.66 9.25
CA THR A 22 -35.57 47.61 8.54
C THR A 22 -35.23 47.57 7.05
N LYS A 23 -35.15 46.34 6.52
CA LYS A 23 -35.57 45.84 5.19
C LYS A 23 -35.47 46.76 3.95
N ALA A 24 -34.77 46.26 2.92
CA ALA A 24 -35.26 46.28 1.53
C ALA A 24 -34.74 45.07 0.74
N HIS A 25 -35.69 44.40 0.07
CA HIS A 25 -35.55 43.28 -0.85
C HIS A 25 -34.67 43.60 -2.07
N ASN A 26 -33.97 42.59 -2.61
CA ASN A 26 -33.99 42.32 -4.05
C ASN A 26 -33.60 40.86 -4.37
N ASN A 27 -34.60 40.13 -4.87
CA ASN A 27 -34.49 38.82 -5.50
C ASN A 27 -33.95 38.98 -6.93
N LYS A 28 -32.92 38.21 -7.30
CA LYS A 28 -32.70 37.82 -8.70
C LYS A 28 -32.51 36.30 -8.76
N LYS A 29 -33.56 35.61 -9.24
CA LYS A 29 -33.56 34.22 -9.68
C LYS A 29 -32.99 34.15 -11.09
N TYR A 30 -32.06 33.23 -11.32
CA TYR A 30 -31.77 32.67 -12.65
C TYR A 30 -32.24 31.20 -12.66
N PRO A 31 -32.94 30.72 -13.70
CA PRO A 31 -33.24 29.31 -13.84
C PRO A 31 -32.18 28.64 -14.71
N HIS A 32 -31.53 27.59 -14.19
CA HIS A 32 -30.87 26.59 -15.02
C HIS A 32 -31.61 25.26 -14.86
N THR A 33 -32.30 24.89 -15.93
CA THR A 33 -32.95 23.61 -16.17
C THR A 33 -31.87 22.60 -16.53
N TYR A 34 -31.72 21.53 -15.76
CA TYR A 34 -31.02 20.32 -16.20
C TYR A 34 -31.98 19.14 -16.18
N THR A 35 -32.07 18.48 -17.32
CA THR A 35 -32.86 17.28 -17.60
C THR A 35 -32.19 16.09 -16.92
N ILE A 36 -32.91 15.44 -16.00
CA ILE A 36 -32.53 14.18 -15.38
C ILE A 36 -32.91 13.04 -16.33
N MET A 37 -31.92 12.30 -16.82
CA MET A 37 -32.15 10.95 -17.35
C MET A 37 -32.05 9.95 -16.19
N SER A 38 -33.16 9.23 -15.97
CA SER A 38 -33.30 8.15 -15.01
C SER A 38 -32.44 6.93 -15.40
N ARG A 39 -31.65 6.41 -14.47
CA ARG A 39 -31.23 5.00 -14.46
C ARG A 39 -31.57 4.36 -13.11
N SER A 40 -31.91 3.08 -13.23
CA SER A 40 -32.70 2.28 -12.30
C SER A 40 -32.04 2.02 -10.95
N SER A 41 -32.91 2.05 -9.95
CA SER A 41 -32.79 1.61 -8.57
C SER A 41 -32.19 0.21 -8.39
N TYR A 42 -31.19 0.10 -7.51
CA TYR A 42 -30.99 -1.07 -6.65
C TYR A 42 -31.27 -0.65 -5.21
N GLN A 43 -32.39 -1.14 -4.66
CA GLN A 43 -32.77 -1.00 -3.26
C GLN A 43 -32.02 -2.07 -2.46
N GLN A 44 -31.10 -1.66 -1.58
CA GLN A 44 -30.71 -2.50 -0.44
C GLN A 44 -31.47 -2.03 0.80
N GLN A 45 -32.25 -2.95 1.36
CA GLN A 45 -33.02 -2.76 2.58
C GLN A 45 -32.09 -2.67 3.79
N SER A 46 -32.15 -1.56 4.51
CA SER A 46 -31.51 -1.36 5.81
C SER A 46 -32.35 -2.01 6.92
N SER A 47 -31.79 -3.01 7.60
CA SER A 47 -32.32 -3.49 8.88
C SER A 47 -31.75 -2.65 10.03
N SER A 48 -32.65 -2.06 10.81
CA SER A 48 -32.40 -1.28 12.02
C SER A 48 -31.59 -2.02 13.08
N TYR A 49 -30.49 -1.43 13.55
CA TYR A 49 -29.86 -1.81 14.82
C TYR A 49 -29.99 -0.68 15.84
N GLN A 50 -30.59 -1.03 16.97
CA GLN A 50 -30.77 -0.18 18.14
C GLN A 50 -29.47 -0.09 18.97
N ASN A 51 -29.34 1.07 19.61
CA ASN A 51 -28.34 1.51 20.58
C ASN A 51 -27.71 0.42 21.48
N ILE A 52 -26.36 0.40 21.52
CA ILE A 52 -25.54 -0.27 22.55
C ILE A 52 -24.47 0.74 23.04
N PRO A 53 -24.09 0.74 24.33
CA PRO A 53 -23.38 1.84 24.98
C PRO A 53 -21.88 1.88 24.65
N THR A 54 -21.35 3.10 24.63
CA THR A 54 -19.94 3.46 24.50
C THR A 54 -19.10 2.86 25.63
N ILE A 55 -18.13 2.00 25.28
CA ILE A 55 -17.08 1.52 26.19
C ILE A 55 -15.76 2.17 25.79
N HIS A 56 -15.04 2.68 26.79
CA HIS A 56 -13.76 3.37 26.67
C HIS A 56 -12.67 2.47 26.05
N ASN A 57 -12.05 2.93 24.95
CA ASN A 57 -10.79 2.40 24.44
C ASN A 57 -9.67 3.41 24.73
N ASN A 58 -8.58 2.96 25.35
CA ASN A 58 -7.30 3.66 25.42
C ASN A 58 -6.20 2.70 24.96
N HIS A 59 -5.14 3.27 24.38
CA HIS A 59 -3.90 2.65 23.89
C HIS A 59 -3.91 2.04 22.48
N TYR A 60 -3.60 2.90 21.51
CA TYR A 60 -2.72 2.55 20.39
C TYR A 60 -1.31 2.40 20.95
N HIS A 61 -0.77 1.19 20.96
CA HIS A 61 0.67 0.99 20.91
C HIS A 61 1.02 0.63 19.46
N ASP A 62 1.92 1.39 18.85
CA ASP A 62 2.86 0.81 17.89
C ASP A 62 3.68 -0.21 18.71
N ILE A 63 3.35 -1.49 18.59
CA ILE A 63 4.04 -2.58 19.29
C ILE A 63 5.08 -3.11 18.32
N ASP A 64 6.34 -2.82 18.60
CA ASP A 64 7.48 -3.60 18.14
C ASP A 64 7.31 -5.04 18.67
N ASP A 65 7.43 -6.03 17.78
CA ASP A 65 7.37 -7.46 18.11
C ASP A 65 8.59 -7.87 18.98
N ASP A 66 8.59 -7.49 20.25
CA ASP A 66 9.40 -8.10 21.29
C ASP A 66 8.56 -9.19 21.98
N ASP A 67 8.78 -10.45 21.60
CA ASP A 67 9.03 -11.58 22.52
C ASP A 67 8.90 -12.92 21.78
N ASP A 68 9.99 -13.36 21.15
CA ASP A 68 10.22 -14.77 20.83
C ASP A 68 11.67 -15.13 21.19
N SER A 69 11.98 -15.01 22.49
CA SER A 69 13.20 -15.56 23.08
C SER A 69 12.90 -16.81 23.91
N VAL A 70 12.23 -17.80 23.30
CA VAL A 70 12.21 -19.16 23.84
C VAL A 70 13.61 -19.74 23.66
N LYS A 71 14.39 -19.73 24.75
CA LYS A 71 15.63 -20.48 24.89
C LYS A 71 15.35 -21.96 24.68
N ASN A 72 15.61 -22.46 23.48
CA ASN A 72 15.75 -23.91 23.24
C ASN A 72 17.09 -24.36 23.82
N GLU A 73 17.08 -24.74 25.10
CA GLU A 73 18.11 -25.63 25.64
C GLU A 73 17.99 -27.00 24.97
N PHE A 74 18.91 -27.26 24.06
CA PHE A 74 19.22 -28.58 23.55
C PHE A 74 19.59 -29.49 24.73
N ASN A 75 18.80 -30.54 24.97
CA ASN A 75 19.25 -31.72 25.71
C ASN A 75 18.83 -32.98 24.97
N PRO A 76 19.72 -33.98 24.86
CA PRO A 76 19.59 -35.06 23.89
C PRO A 76 18.62 -36.15 24.36
N SER A 77 18.04 -36.79 23.35
CA SER A 77 17.27 -38.05 23.34
C SER A 77 17.49 -38.98 24.53
N PRO A 78 16.42 -39.70 24.92
CA PRO A 78 16.58 -41.15 24.94
C PRO A 78 15.45 -41.92 24.25
N ALA A 79 15.89 -43.02 23.63
CA ALA A 79 15.23 -44.31 23.49
C ALA A 79 13.93 -44.38 22.68
N PHE A 80 14.10 -44.98 21.49
CA PHE A 80 13.11 -45.78 20.77
C PHE A 80 12.30 -46.68 21.71
N GLU A 81 10.98 -46.51 21.73
CA GLU A 81 10.03 -47.58 22.03
C GLU A 81 9.08 -47.76 20.84
N SER A 82 9.07 -49.00 20.38
CA SER A 82 8.32 -49.54 19.26
C SER A 82 6.81 -49.50 19.49
N PHE A 83 6.08 -48.80 18.63
CA PHE A 83 4.64 -48.98 18.50
C PHE A 83 4.34 -50.04 17.44
N GLN A 84 3.69 -51.12 17.88
CA GLN A 84 3.15 -52.17 17.01
C GLN A 84 1.91 -51.65 16.29
N ILE A 85 1.88 -51.83 14.98
CA ILE A 85 0.69 -51.66 14.13
C ILE A 85 -0.04 -52.99 14.15
N GLU A 86 -1.24 -53.00 14.73
CA GLU A 86 -2.13 -54.17 14.74
C GLU A 86 -2.95 -54.18 13.44
N GLU A 87 -2.71 -55.20 12.62
CA GLU A 87 -3.50 -55.54 11.43
C GLU A 87 -4.93 -55.94 11.83
N GLN A 88 -5.93 -55.35 11.18
CA GLN A 88 -7.27 -55.92 11.11
C GLN A 88 -7.75 -55.98 9.65
N GLU A 89 -7.87 -57.21 9.13
CA GLU A 89 -8.77 -57.54 8.02
C GLU A 89 -9.88 -58.53 8.52
N PRO A 90 -10.81 -59.02 7.69
CA PRO A 90 -12.07 -58.36 7.37
C PRO A 90 -13.29 -59.27 7.65
N LEU A 91 -14.46 -58.71 7.95
CA LEU A 91 -15.70 -59.52 8.06
C LEU A 91 -16.90 -58.89 7.33
N SER A 92 -17.17 -59.48 6.17
CA SER A 92 -18.48 -59.92 5.63
C SER A 92 -19.70 -58.99 5.64
N SER A 93 -20.17 -58.67 4.42
CA SER A 93 -21.55 -58.32 4.04
C SER A 93 -22.55 -59.44 4.41
N PRO A 94 -23.91 -59.25 4.41
CA PRO A 94 -24.68 -58.75 3.25
C PRO A 94 -25.94 -57.91 3.55
N PHE A 95 -26.39 -57.09 2.59
CA PHE A 95 -27.79 -57.12 2.10
C PHE A 95 -27.99 -56.25 0.84
N ILE A 96 -28.78 -56.80 -0.08
CA ILE A 96 -29.12 -56.34 -1.43
C ILE A 96 -30.27 -55.32 -1.37
N ARG A 97 -30.21 -54.25 -2.18
CA ARG A 97 -31.37 -53.71 -2.91
C ARG A 97 -30.93 -52.97 -4.17
N GLU A 98 -31.36 -53.52 -5.31
CA GLU A 98 -31.39 -52.91 -6.63
C GLU A 98 -32.14 -51.57 -6.62
N ASN A 99 -31.61 -50.58 -7.32
CA ASN A 99 -32.45 -49.60 -7.99
C ASN A 99 -31.74 -49.04 -9.24
N GLN A 100 -32.28 -49.40 -10.40
CA GLN A 100 -31.85 -48.95 -11.72
C GLN A 100 -32.25 -47.48 -11.94
N GLN A 101 -31.31 -46.55 -11.97
CA GLN A 101 -31.55 -45.17 -12.45
C GLN A 101 -30.44 -44.46 -13.28
N PRO A 102 -29.42 -45.10 -13.91
CA PRO A 102 -28.50 -44.34 -14.78
C PRO A 102 -28.92 -44.25 -16.26
N LEU A 103 -29.94 -44.99 -16.72
CA LEU A 103 -30.32 -45.00 -18.15
C LEU A 103 -31.09 -43.76 -18.62
N TYR A 104 -31.78 -43.06 -17.71
CA TYR A 104 -32.55 -41.86 -18.06
C TYR A 104 -31.67 -40.62 -18.27
N ILE A 105 -30.53 -40.52 -17.58
CA ILE A 105 -29.62 -39.37 -17.69
C ILE A 105 -28.85 -39.41 -19.03
N CYS A 106 -28.51 -40.59 -19.53
CA CYS A 106 -27.86 -40.74 -20.85
C CYS A 106 -28.78 -40.33 -22.01
N LEU A 107 -30.08 -40.62 -21.93
CA LEU A 107 -31.03 -40.23 -22.98
C LEU A 107 -31.26 -38.71 -23.01
N ILE A 108 -31.26 -38.04 -21.85
CA ILE A 108 -31.35 -36.57 -21.76
C ILE A 108 -30.09 -35.92 -22.36
N PHE A 109 -28.90 -36.46 -22.10
CA PHE A 109 -27.65 -35.96 -22.67
C PHE A 109 -27.59 -36.09 -24.19
N ILE A 110 -28.05 -37.22 -24.75
CA ILE A 110 -28.12 -37.40 -26.21
C ILE A 110 -29.09 -36.38 -26.83
N LEU A 111 -30.24 -36.14 -26.19
CA LEU A 111 -31.22 -35.16 -26.66
C LEU A 111 -30.69 -33.72 -26.60
N PHE A 112 -29.87 -33.40 -25.60
CA PHE A 112 -29.22 -32.09 -25.47
C PHE A 112 -28.14 -31.87 -26.54
N ILE A 113 -27.38 -32.92 -26.88
CA ILE A 113 -26.38 -32.87 -27.98
C ILE A 113 -27.08 -32.64 -29.33
N PHE A 114 -28.22 -33.28 -29.58
CA PHE A 114 -29.01 -33.04 -30.79
C PHE A 114 -29.65 -31.65 -30.83
N LEU A 115 -30.05 -31.07 -29.69
CA LEU A 115 -30.58 -29.71 -29.65
C LEU A 115 -29.50 -28.63 -29.88
N GLN A 116 -28.28 -28.86 -29.37
CA GLN A 116 -27.15 -27.95 -29.55
C GLN A 116 -26.67 -27.92 -31.02
N GLY A 117 -26.76 -29.05 -31.73
CA GLY A 117 -26.43 -29.12 -33.16
C GLY A 117 -27.42 -28.38 -34.08
N PHE A 118 -28.65 -28.11 -33.62
CA PHE A 118 -29.71 -27.47 -34.41
C PHE A 118 -29.78 -25.94 -34.24
N LEU A 119 -29.08 -25.37 -33.25
CA LEU A 119 -29.05 -23.91 -33.03
C LEU A 119 -27.73 -23.26 -33.48
N ALA A 120 -26.88 -24.04 -34.15
CA ALA A 120 -25.73 -23.53 -34.89
C ALA A 120 -26.11 -23.36 -36.38
N GLU A 121 -27.01 -22.44 -36.69
CA GLU A 121 -27.09 -21.87 -38.04
C GLU A 121 -27.71 -20.45 -37.97
N GLU A 122 -27.02 -19.50 -38.59
CA GLU A 122 -27.42 -18.09 -38.85
C GLU A 122 -27.23 -17.03 -37.74
N ASN A 123 -26.06 -16.40 -37.68
CA ASN A 123 -25.84 -15.10 -38.36
C ASN A 123 -24.55 -14.39 -37.92
N GLU A 124 -23.82 -13.95 -38.94
CA GLU A 124 -22.66 -13.05 -38.90
C GLU A 124 -22.98 -11.70 -38.26
N THR A 125 -22.03 -11.14 -37.51
CA THR A 125 -21.60 -9.74 -37.65
C THR A 125 -20.31 -9.50 -36.85
N GLU A 126 -19.24 -9.24 -37.60
CA GLU A 126 -17.93 -8.75 -37.16
C GLU A 126 -18.03 -7.50 -36.28
N GLY A 127 -17.19 -7.46 -35.25
CA GLY A 127 -16.99 -6.33 -34.35
C GLY A 127 -15.68 -6.48 -33.59
N ASP A 128 -14.57 -6.33 -34.32
CA ASP A 128 -13.20 -6.36 -33.80
C ASP A 128 -12.96 -5.25 -32.76
N THR A 129 -12.60 -5.65 -31.54
CA THR A 129 -11.71 -4.87 -30.66
C THR A 129 -10.62 -5.79 -30.14
N LEU A 130 -9.60 -5.97 -30.98
CA LEU A 130 -8.35 -6.66 -30.66
C LEU A 130 -7.48 -5.72 -29.80
N PHE A 131 -7.21 -6.11 -28.55
CA PHE A 131 -6.18 -5.50 -27.73
C PHE A 131 -4.81 -5.87 -28.31
N VAL A 132 -4.09 -4.88 -28.82
CA VAL A 132 -2.70 -5.02 -29.22
C VAL A 132 -1.84 -5.08 -27.96
N ILE A 133 -1.34 -6.26 -27.63
CA ILE A 133 -0.14 -6.39 -26.80
C ILE A 133 1.01 -5.89 -27.67
N HIS A 134 1.54 -4.70 -27.38
CA HIS A 134 2.78 -4.24 -27.97
C HIS A 134 3.94 -5.11 -27.45
N ASN A 135 4.23 -6.19 -28.17
CA ASN A 135 5.55 -6.82 -28.13
C ASN A 135 6.48 -6.00 -29.02
N GLU A 136 7.00 -4.90 -28.47
CA GLU A 136 8.17 -4.24 -29.06
C GLU A 136 9.42 -5.07 -28.77
N HIS A 137 9.69 -6.00 -29.67
CA HIS A 137 11.01 -6.59 -29.80
C HIS A 137 11.91 -5.60 -30.57
N GLU A 138 12.34 -4.52 -29.91
CA GLU A 138 13.36 -3.63 -30.48
C GLU A 138 14.75 -4.25 -30.28
N ASN A 139 15.33 -4.71 -31.40
CA ASN A 139 16.76 -4.93 -31.54
C ASN A 139 17.49 -3.56 -31.52
N ALA A 140 17.76 -3.03 -30.33
CA ALA A 140 18.71 -1.93 -30.16
C ALA A 140 20.09 -2.50 -29.82
N THR A 141 20.83 -2.90 -30.86
CA THR A 141 22.29 -3.06 -30.74
C THR A 141 22.92 -1.67 -30.79
N THR A 142 22.99 -1.00 -29.64
CA THR A 142 23.78 0.24 -29.50
C THR A 142 25.17 -0.14 -29.01
N GLN A 143 26.11 -0.26 -29.96
CA GLN A 143 27.53 -0.30 -29.64
C GLN A 143 27.95 1.06 -29.08
N PHE A 144 28.41 1.06 -27.82
CA PHE A 144 29.17 2.17 -27.26
C PHE A 144 30.54 2.22 -27.95
N VAL A 145 30.70 3.10 -28.92
CA VAL A 145 32.02 3.52 -29.44
C VAL A 145 32.34 4.90 -28.86
N THR A 146 33.24 4.91 -27.89
CA THR A 146 33.88 6.10 -27.36
C THR A 146 34.82 6.67 -28.43
N THR A 147 34.45 7.78 -29.07
CA THR A 147 35.42 8.59 -29.84
C THR A 147 35.33 10.03 -29.40
N ALA A 148 36.36 10.46 -28.66
CA ALA A 148 36.60 11.86 -28.37
C ALA A 148 36.97 12.59 -29.68
N THR A 149 36.23 13.63 -30.04
CA THR A 149 36.68 14.61 -31.03
C THR A 149 36.35 16.01 -30.52
N SER A 150 37.38 16.70 -30.05
CA SER A 150 37.35 18.13 -29.76
C SER A 150 37.13 18.90 -31.05
N THR A 151 36.08 19.72 -31.10
CA THR A 151 35.95 20.75 -32.13
C THR A 151 35.64 22.08 -31.47
N THR A 152 36.67 22.92 -31.42
CA THR A 152 36.67 24.33 -31.06
C THR A 152 35.74 25.09 -32.01
N THR A 153 34.66 25.69 -31.49
CA THR A 153 33.88 26.68 -32.24
C THR A 153 33.60 27.90 -31.37
N THR A 154 34.36 28.94 -31.71
CA THR A 154 34.15 30.38 -31.68
C THR A 154 32.94 30.97 -30.95
N THR A 155 33.30 31.79 -29.98
CA THR A 155 32.59 32.80 -29.20
C THR A 155 31.54 33.61 -29.98
N ALA A 156 30.28 33.50 -29.57
CA ALA A 156 29.27 34.54 -29.75
C ALA A 156 28.74 34.94 -28.37
N THR A 157 29.29 36.02 -27.84
CA THR A 157 28.90 36.64 -26.57
C THR A 157 27.51 37.23 -26.73
N THR A 158 26.49 36.44 -26.39
CA THR A 158 25.12 36.93 -26.16
C THR A 158 24.94 36.97 -24.66
N THR A 159 24.93 38.18 -24.10
CA THR A 159 24.55 38.45 -22.72
C THR A 159 23.08 38.08 -22.54
N MET A 160 22.81 36.81 -22.21
CA MET A 160 21.53 36.43 -21.63
C MET A 160 21.57 36.87 -20.17
N GLU A 161 20.85 37.95 -19.91
CA GLU A 161 20.46 38.38 -18.58
C GLU A 161 19.64 37.24 -17.98
N GLU A 162 20.30 36.43 -17.15
CA GLU A 162 19.73 35.34 -16.39
C GLU A 162 18.75 35.95 -15.39
N SER A 163 17.53 36.22 -15.86
CA SER A 163 16.41 36.54 -15.00
C SER A 163 16.24 35.32 -14.10
N LYS A 164 16.73 35.42 -12.87
CA LYS A 164 16.35 34.54 -11.76
C LYS A 164 14.83 34.62 -11.67
N ALA A 165 14.14 33.76 -12.42
CA ALA A 165 12.75 33.48 -12.20
C ALA A 165 12.68 33.07 -10.74
N GLN A 166 12.10 33.95 -9.91
CA GLN A 166 11.77 33.58 -8.55
C GLN A 166 10.88 32.36 -8.70
N VAL A 167 11.42 31.21 -8.31
CA VAL A 167 10.64 29.99 -8.15
C VAL A 167 9.64 30.34 -7.07
N GLU A 168 8.44 30.74 -7.50
CA GLU A 168 7.32 30.92 -6.62
C GLU A 168 7.17 29.58 -5.92
N HIS A 169 7.43 29.56 -4.62
CA HIS A 169 7.28 28.35 -3.80
C HIS A 169 5.81 27.96 -3.87
N LYS A 170 5.46 27.13 -4.85
CA LYS A 170 4.24 26.34 -4.84
C LYS A 170 4.19 25.69 -3.46
N GLY A 171 3.02 25.74 -2.81
CA GLY A 171 2.82 25.24 -1.45
C GLY A 171 3.24 23.77 -1.30
N ASN A 172 2.94 23.18 -0.14
CA ASN A 172 3.30 21.80 0.22
C ASN A 172 3.29 20.85 -0.99
N GLN A 173 4.43 20.25 -1.33
CA GLN A 173 4.50 19.23 -2.37
C GLN A 173 4.41 17.85 -1.73
N LEU A 174 3.82 16.91 -2.44
CA LEU A 174 3.76 15.51 -2.05
C LEU A 174 4.86 14.73 -2.75
N SER A 175 5.31 13.69 -2.07
CA SER A 175 6.09 12.61 -2.66
C SER A 175 5.37 11.30 -2.40
N TYR A 176 5.39 10.38 -3.34
CA TYR A 176 4.84 9.04 -3.09
C TYR A 176 5.82 8.14 -2.36
N LEU A 177 5.28 7.26 -1.52
CA LEU A 177 5.89 5.99 -1.17
C LEU A 177 5.09 4.87 -1.85
N PHE A 178 5.52 4.44 -3.03
CA PHE A 178 4.97 3.26 -3.69
C PHE A 178 5.48 2.02 -2.97
N SER A 179 4.62 1.38 -2.19
CA SER A 179 4.91 0.14 -1.50
C SER A 179 3.74 -0.81 -1.70
N HIS A 180 4.00 -2.01 -2.20
CA HIS A 180 2.99 -3.08 -2.12
C HIS A 180 2.72 -3.38 -0.62
N PRO A 181 1.48 -3.74 -0.21
CA PRO A 181 1.19 -4.02 1.19
C PRO A 181 2.18 -4.98 1.85
N ASN A 182 2.55 -4.71 3.10
CA ASN A 182 3.54 -5.47 3.88
C ASN A 182 4.96 -5.53 3.28
N SER A 183 5.33 -4.58 2.41
CA SER A 183 6.71 -4.50 1.85
C SER A 183 7.70 -3.72 2.73
N GLY A 184 7.27 -3.21 3.90
CA GLY A 184 8.14 -2.42 4.79
C GLY A 184 7.92 -0.91 4.77
N ALA A 185 6.74 -0.45 4.34
CA ALA A 185 6.37 0.96 4.35
C ALA A 185 6.59 1.62 5.73
N THR A 186 6.25 0.91 6.82
CA THR A 186 6.42 1.41 8.20
C THR A 186 7.87 1.72 8.54
N TYR A 187 8.81 0.83 8.22
CA TYR A 187 10.24 1.10 8.46
C TYR A 187 10.72 2.26 7.58
N THR A 188 10.29 2.28 6.32
CA THR A 188 10.65 3.34 5.36
C THR A 188 10.23 4.72 5.86
N THR A 189 9.01 4.87 6.39
CA THR A 189 8.53 6.15 6.91
C THR A 189 9.18 6.53 8.24
N LYS A 190 9.47 5.58 9.13
CA LYS A 190 10.30 5.81 10.33
C LYS A 190 11.69 6.33 9.92
N LEU A 191 12.36 5.65 8.98
CA LEU A 191 13.68 6.04 8.49
C LEU A 191 13.64 7.43 7.85
N TYR A 192 12.69 7.70 6.96
CA TYR A 192 12.53 9.01 6.32
C TYR A 192 12.34 10.13 7.35
N SER A 193 11.46 9.89 8.35
CA SER A 193 11.18 10.86 9.41
C SER A 193 12.40 11.12 10.26
N SER A 194 13.13 10.06 10.65
CA SER A 194 14.44 10.20 11.26
C SER A 194 15.30 11.07 10.35
N VAL A 195 15.64 10.63 9.13
CA VAL A 195 16.53 11.34 8.16
C VAL A 195 16.24 12.84 8.14
N TYR A 196 14.97 13.22 8.01
CA TYR A 196 14.54 14.61 8.05
C TYR A 196 14.91 15.34 9.35
N HIS A 197 14.50 14.84 10.51
CA HIS A 197 14.64 15.56 11.78
C HIS A 197 16.09 15.79 12.23
N HIS A 198 17.05 14.97 11.78
CA HIS A 198 18.48 15.27 12.03
C HIS A 198 19.05 16.31 11.10
N MET A 199 18.54 16.37 9.87
CA MET A 199 18.91 17.43 8.94
C MET A 199 18.33 18.77 9.40
N PHE A 200 17.14 18.73 10.01
CA PHE A 200 16.41 19.92 10.46
C PHE A 200 16.06 19.85 11.96
N PRO A 201 17.03 19.90 12.87
CA PRO A 201 16.79 19.73 14.31
C PRO A 201 16.05 20.89 14.98
N LYS A 202 15.81 21.99 14.27
CA LYS A 202 14.96 23.09 14.75
C LYS A 202 13.48 22.86 14.42
N GLU A 203 13.20 21.79 13.70
CA GLU A 203 11.90 21.43 13.14
C GLU A 203 11.41 20.10 13.73
N GLU A 204 11.70 19.85 15.02
CA GLU A 204 11.29 18.62 15.71
C GLU A 204 9.77 18.40 15.72
N GLU A 205 8.97 19.47 15.58
CA GLU A 205 7.50 19.40 15.48
C GLU A 205 6.97 19.29 14.04
N THR A 206 7.86 19.25 13.03
CA THR A 206 7.46 19.25 11.62
C THR A 206 6.97 17.87 11.19
N VAL A 207 5.75 17.82 10.67
CA VAL A 207 5.17 16.56 10.19
C VAL A 207 5.60 16.34 8.74
N VAL A 208 6.22 15.19 8.49
CA VAL A 208 6.81 14.88 7.18
C VAL A 208 6.19 13.67 6.49
N ILE A 209 5.23 12.99 7.15
CA ILE A 209 4.54 11.82 6.63
C ILE A 209 3.04 12.06 6.55
N ALA A 210 2.46 11.73 5.41
CA ALA A 210 1.03 11.67 5.18
C ALA A 210 0.58 10.27 4.72
N SER A 211 -0.72 10.05 4.70
CA SER A 211 -1.35 8.81 4.26
C SER A 211 -2.64 9.14 3.50
N ASN A 212 -2.92 8.35 2.47
CA ASN A 212 -4.24 8.36 1.80
C ASN A 212 -5.33 7.62 2.62
N TYR A 213 -4.92 6.95 3.70
CA TYR A 213 -5.79 6.12 4.53
C TYR A 213 -6.15 6.85 5.84
N ALA A 214 -7.35 7.40 5.93
CA ALA A 214 -7.80 8.09 7.14
C ALA A 214 -7.77 7.22 8.39
N SER A 215 -8.00 5.91 8.24
CA SER A 215 -7.86 4.95 9.34
C SER A 215 -6.47 4.92 9.95
N SER A 216 -5.43 5.24 9.18
CA SER A 216 -4.05 5.32 9.65
C SER A 216 -3.73 6.65 10.32
N CYS A 217 -4.48 7.72 10.01
CA CYS A 217 -4.27 9.06 10.56
C CYS A 217 -5.03 9.32 11.85
N ALA A 218 -6.12 8.59 12.08
CA ALA A 218 -6.99 8.77 13.25
C ALA A 218 -6.31 8.23 14.52
N LYS A 219 -5.66 9.12 15.30
CA LYS A 219 -4.97 8.75 16.55
C LYS A 219 -5.85 8.78 17.78
N ASN A 220 -6.93 9.56 17.78
CA ASN A 220 -7.77 9.77 18.95
C ASN A 220 -9.12 9.06 18.82
N ASN A 221 -9.77 8.81 19.96
CA ASN A 221 -11.12 8.24 20.02
C ASN A 221 -12.18 9.11 19.31
N HIS A 222 -11.81 10.34 18.92
CA HIS A 222 -12.67 11.27 18.22
C HIS A 222 -12.58 11.11 16.69
N GLY A 223 -11.62 10.33 16.18
CA GLY A 223 -11.47 10.08 14.74
C GLY A 223 -11.06 11.33 13.96
N GLU A 224 -10.44 12.31 14.60
CA GLU A 224 -10.03 13.55 13.94
C GLU A 224 -8.84 13.30 13.02
N VAL A 225 -8.95 13.75 11.77
CA VAL A 225 -7.89 13.70 10.75
C VAL A 225 -7.55 15.11 10.30
N TYR A 226 -6.25 15.39 10.15
CA TYR A 226 -5.77 16.69 9.65
C TYR A 226 -5.32 16.55 8.20
N PRO A 227 -5.97 17.24 7.25
CA PRO A 227 -5.59 17.19 5.85
C PRO A 227 -4.28 17.97 5.62
N VAL A 228 -3.49 17.51 4.63
CA VAL A 228 -2.26 18.17 4.15
C VAL A 228 -2.56 19.47 3.39
N PHE A 229 -3.67 19.52 2.66
CA PHE A 229 -4.18 20.67 1.92
C PHE A 229 -5.50 21.15 2.50
N ASP A 230 -5.86 22.40 2.23
CA ASP A 230 -7.18 22.96 2.55
C ASP A 230 -8.28 22.43 1.58
N ASP A 231 -8.27 21.14 1.30
CA ASP A 231 -9.20 20.42 0.42
C ASP A 231 -9.71 19.16 1.14
N GLU A 232 -11.00 18.85 0.95
CA GLU A 232 -11.67 17.67 1.52
C GLU A 232 -11.11 16.35 0.98
N ASN A 233 -10.45 16.39 -0.18
CA ASN A 233 -9.84 15.24 -0.84
C ASN A 233 -8.36 15.05 -0.48
N SER A 234 -7.82 15.85 0.42
CA SER A 234 -6.41 15.82 0.77
C SER A 234 -6.01 14.55 1.52
N PRO A 235 -4.77 14.03 1.33
CA PRO A 235 -4.21 13.06 2.26
C PRO A 235 -4.12 13.66 3.66
N CYS A 236 -4.00 12.80 4.67
CA CYS A 236 -3.94 13.20 6.07
C CYS A 236 -2.58 12.93 6.70
N TYR A 237 -2.20 13.73 7.69
CA TYR A 237 -0.96 13.53 8.43
C TYR A 237 -0.98 12.27 9.31
N LEU A 238 0.04 11.42 9.20
CA LEU A 238 0.13 10.17 9.99
C LEU A 238 0.51 10.43 11.46
N ASN A 239 1.31 11.46 11.71
CA ASN A 239 1.79 11.83 13.04
C ASN A 239 1.40 13.26 13.39
N GLN A 240 0.14 13.44 13.80
CA GLN A 240 -0.39 14.74 14.18
C GLN A 240 0.48 15.40 15.26
N PRO A 241 0.81 16.70 15.15
CA PRO A 241 1.48 17.41 16.22
C PRO A 241 0.56 17.43 17.45
N SER A 242 1.12 17.30 18.65
CA SER A 242 0.35 17.25 19.90
C SER A 242 -0.39 18.56 20.22
N SER A 243 -0.06 19.66 19.54
CA SER A 243 -0.71 20.95 19.74
C SER A 243 -1.90 21.12 18.81
N SER A 244 -3.06 21.45 19.38
CA SER A 244 -4.33 21.69 18.68
C SER A 244 -4.34 22.92 17.76
N SER A 245 -3.20 23.60 17.59
CA SER A 245 -3.06 24.77 16.73
C SER A 245 -2.49 24.36 15.36
N THR A 246 -3.34 23.91 14.46
CA THR A 246 -3.00 23.52 13.07
C THR A 246 -2.53 24.69 12.20
N THR A 247 -2.68 25.93 12.65
CA THR A 247 -2.47 27.12 11.82
C THR A 247 -1.00 27.46 11.52
N ASN A 248 -0.02 26.79 12.16
CA ASN A 248 1.41 27.04 11.94
C ASN A 248 2.24 25.75 11.99
N ILE A 249 1.79 24.67 11.34
CA ILE A 249 2.66 23.52 11.16
C ILE A 249 3.71 23.93 10.11
N ASN A 250 4.98 24.00 10.52
CA ASN A 250 6.06 24.09 9.53
C ASN A 250 6.05 22.79 8.74
N HIS A 251 6.09 22.89 7.42
CA HIS A 251 6.09 21.75 6.53
C HIS A 251 7.41 21.68 5.77
N PRO A 252 7.93 20.47 5.53
CA PRO A 252 8.98 20.29 4.55
C PRO A 252 8.47 20.73 3.17
N THR A 253 9.38 21.00 2.23
CA THR A 253 9.00 21.15 0.82
C THR A 253 8.26 19.92 0.32
N TYR A 254 8.64 18.73 0.80
CA TYR A 254 8.06 17.44 0.39
C TYR A 254 7.52 16.63 1.57
N ILE A 255 6.24 16.27 1.51
CA ILE A 255 5.57 15.38 2.47
C ILE A 255 5.49 13.99 1.84
N LEU A 256 6.13 13.00 2.47
CA LEU A 256 6.08 11.62 1.99
C LEU A 256 4.70 11.03 2.29
N THR A 257 3.97 10.67 1.24
CA THR A 257 2.59 10.18 1.31
C THR A 257 2.57 8.68 1.03
N ILE A 258 2.13 7.91 2.03
CA ILE A 258 1.97 6.46 1.91
C ILE A 258 0.76 6.18 1.01
N THR A 259 1.00 5.39 -0.04
CA THR A 259 -0.06 4.87 -0.91
C THR A 259 0.27 3.46 -1.38
N HIS A 260 -0.70 2.58 -1.26
CA HIS A 260 -0.71 1.26 -1.90
C HIS A 260 -1.50 1.30 -3.22
N CYS A 261 -1.89 2.49 -3.68
CA CYS A 261 -2.70 2.70 -4.88
C CYS A 261 -3.93 1.78 -4.91
N GLY A 262 -4.27 1.25 -6.09
CA GLY A 262 -5.27 0.21 -6.28
C GLY A 262 -4.63 -1.17 -6.35
N GLY A 263 -5.38 -2.16 -6.80
CA GLY A 263 -4.82 -3.46 -7.15
C GLY A 263 -4.39 -4.34 -5.97
N HIS A 264 -4.80 -3.98 -4.76
CA HIS A 264 -4.52 -4.75 -3.55
C HIS A 264 -5.80 -4.99 -2.76
N CYS A 265 -5.85 -6.14 -2.10
CA CYS A 265 -6.88 -6.43 -1.13
C CYS A 265 -6.29 -6.38 0.27
N THR A 266 -7.12 -5.90 1.21
CA THR A 266 -6.76 -5.99 2.61
C THR A 266 -6.70 -7.46 3.02
N THR A 267 -5.75 -7.81 3.87
CA THR A 267 -5.49 -9.19 4.33
C THR A 267 -6.67 -9.83 5.08
N ALA A 268 -7.67 -9.03 5.46
CA ALA A 268 -8.88 -9.48 6.14
C ALA A 268 -10.03 -9.87 5.21
N SER A 269 -9.95 -9.53 3.92
CA SER A 269 -10.96 -9.92 2.94
C SER A 269 -10.53 -11.21 2.27
N THR A 270 -11.06 -12.34 2.73
CA THR A 270 -10.94 -13.63 2.02
C THR A 270 -11.59 -13.57 0.65
N ASN A 271 -12.54 -12.64 0.45
CA ASN A 271 -13.22 -12.44 -0.81
C ASN A 271 -12.57 -11.26 -1.51
N CYS A 272 -11.56 -11.55 -2.33
CA CYS A 272 -10.82 -10.58 -3.13
C CYS A 272 -10.88 -11.05 -4.59
N PRO A 273 -12.03 -10.92 -5.25
CA PRO A 273 -12.17 -11.41 -6.61
C PRO A 273 -11.31 -10.58 -7.58
N PRO A 274 -10.97 -11.09 -8.76
CA PRO A 274 -9.99 -10.46 -9.64
C PRO A 274 -10.40 -9.07 -10.12
N GLN A 275 -11.70 -8.77 -10.15
CA GLN A 275 -12.21 -7.44 -10.50
C GLN A 275 -11.80 -6.37 -9.48
N ASP A 276 -11.45 -6.76 -8.25
CA ASP A 276 -11.06 -5.84 -7.18
C ASP A 276 -9.55 -5.54 -7.16
N TYR A 277 -8.73 -6.38 -7.81
CA TYR A 277 -7.28 -6.20 -7.83
C TYR A 277 -6.65 -6.10 -9.22
N ILE A 278 -7.38 -6.41 -10.29
CA ILE A 278 -6.89 -6.20 -11.65
C ILE A 278 -7.17 -4.76 -12.06
N GLU A 279 -6.09 -3.99 -12.11
CA GLU A 279 -6.14 -2.58 -12.41
C GLU A 279 -5.65 -2.27 -13.84
N THR A 280 -6.19 -1.19 -14.40
CA THR A 280 -5.60 -0.51 -15.54
C THR A 280 -4.65 0.59 -15.05
N TYR A 281 -3.82 1.14 -15.94
CA TYR A 281 -3.03 2.33 -15.62
C TYR A 281 -3.89 3.46 -15.03
N ALA A 282 -5.03 3.79 -15.67
CA ALA A 282 -5.86 4.92 -15.27
C ALA A 282 -6.51 4.70 -13.89
N SER A 283 -7.04 3.50 -13.64
CA SER A 283 -7.66 3.18 -12.35
C SER A 283 -6.62 3.07 -11.23
N PHE A 284 -5.45 2.51 -11.50
CA PHE A 284 -4.33 2.45 -10.56
C PHE A 284 -3.81 3.84 -10.19
N GLU A 285 -3.56 4.71 -11.18
CA GLU A 285 -3.10 6.09 -10.98
C GLU A 285 -4.11 6.89 -10.14
N GLN A 286 -5.40 6.78 -10.49
CA GLN A 286 -6.45 7.44 -9.73
C GLN A 286 -6.46 6.93 -8.28
N ALA A 287 -6.36 5.62 -8.08
CA ALA A 287 -6.29 5.02 -6.75
C ALA A 287 -5.05 5.46 -5.96
N CYS A 288 -3.93 5.77 -6.61
CA CYS A 288 -2.76 6.38 -5.95
C CYS A 288 -3.07 7.77 -5.35
N ARG A 289 -4.09 8.47 -5.86
CA ARG A 289 -4.55 9.79 -5.39
C ARG A 289 -5.86 9.74 -4.62
N THR A 290 -6.47 8.57 -4.51
CA THR A 290 -7.72 8.41 -3.78
C THR A 290 -7.46 8.48 -2.29
N THR A 291 -8.17 9.34 -1.59
CA THR A 291 -8.15 9.47 -0.13
C THR A 291 -9.47 8.95 0.42
N SER A 292 -9.37 8.28 1.57
CA SER A 292 -10.57 7.93 2.33
C SER A 292 -10.92 9.11 3.22
N SER A 293 -11.96 9.88 2.90
CA SER A 293 -12.39 10.97 3.78
C SER A 293 -13.20 10.41 4.94
N THR A 294 -12.77 10.70 6.17
CA THR A 294 -13.64 10.61 7.34
C THR A 294 -14.21 12.00 7.60
N SER A 295 -15.36 12.30 7.00
CA SER A 295 -16.12 13.50 7.33
C SER A 295 -16.28 13.58 8.85
N THR A 296 -15.73 14.63 9.46
CA THR A 296 -15.69 14.88 10.90
C THR A 296 -17.07 15.12 11.52
N ALA A 297 -18.13 15.26 10.69
CA ALA A 297 -19.45 15.56 11.20
C ALA A 297 -20.17 14.33 11.73
N PHE A 298 -20.18 13.19 11.02
CA PHE A 298 -20.78 11.93 11.48
C PHE A 298 -20.23 10.84 10.55
N LEU A 299 -19.74 9.73 11.12
CA LEU A 299 -19.13 8.56 10.48
C LEU A 299 -19.99 7.81 9.42
N GLN A 300 -20.99 8.45 8.80
CA GLN A 300 -21.98 7.79 7.96
C GLN A 300 -21.74 7.91 6.45
N HIS A 301 -20.89 8.83 5.97
CA HIS A 301 -20.53 8.90 4.56
C HIS A 301 -19.01 8.98 4.38
N ARG A 302 -18.43 7.87 3.89
CA ARG A 302 -17.06 7.83 3.37
C ARG A 302 -17.14 8.18 1.90
N ASP A 303 -17.00 9.46 1.59
CA ASP A 303 -16.79 9.86 0.21
C ASP A 303 -15.29 9.73 -0.08
N ASN A 304 -14.97 8.99 -1.13
CA ASN A 304 -13.60 8.86 -1.61
C ASN A 304 -13.26 10.14 -2.38
N GLY A 305 -12.25 10.86 -1.91
CA GLY A 305 -11.72 12.04 -2.57
C GLY A 305 -10.59 11.70 -3.52
N VAL A 306 -10.34 12.52 -4.54
CA VAL A 306 -9.16 12.38 -5.41
C VAL A 306 -8.46 13.74 -5.52
N TYR A 307 -7.24 13.87 -4.99
CA TYR A 307 -6.47 15.12 -5.09
C TYR A 307 -5.70 15.22 -6.42
N SER A 308 -5.27 16.43 -6.81
CA SER A 308 -4.55 16.67 -8.07
C SER A 308 -3.16 16.02 -8.11
N HIS A 309 -2.76 15.48 -9.27
CA HIS A 309 -1.41 14.94 -9.47
C HIS A 309 -0.33 16.04 -9.58
N GLU A 310 -0.71 17.29 -9.83
CA GLU A 310 0.24 18.40 -10.03
C GLU A 310 1.12 18.70 -8.81
N ASN A 311 0.71 18.23 -7.62
CA ASN A 311 1.45 18.39 -6.39
C ASN A 311 2.45 17.27 -6.13
N ILE A 312 2.59 16.29 -7.04
CA ILE A 312 3.45 15.12 -6.88
C ILE A 312 4.57 15.17 -7.90
N THR A 313 5.81 15.23 -7.43
CA THR A 313 6.99 15.31 -8.32
C THR A 313 8.09 14.32 -7.96
N LYS A 314 8.03 13.71 -6.78
CA LYS A 314 9.02 12.76 -6.28
C LYS A 314 8.37 11.46 -5.80
N ALA A 315 9.12 10.36 -5.81
CA ALA A 315 8.66 9.08 -5.31
C ALA A 315 9.79 8.22 -4.73
N ILE A 316 9.45 7.41 -3.73
CA ILE A 316 10.22 6.26 -3.32
C ILE A 316 9.46 5.03 -3.83
N HIS A 317 10.12 4.17 -4.62
CA HIS A 317 9.55 2.90 -5.06
C HIS A 317 10.20 1.77 -4.26
N LEU A 318 9.49 1.30 -3.24
CA LEU A 318 9.97 0.26 -2.33
C LEU A 318 9.68 -1.12 -2.90
N TYR A 319 10.72 -1.90 -3.10
CA TYR A 319 10.67 -3.32 -3.41
C TYR A 319 11.04 -4.13 -2.18
N ARG A 320 10.40 -5.27 -2.00
CA ARG A 320 10.78 -6.30 -1.03
C ARG A 320 10.91 -7.61 -1.80
N ASN A 321 11.74 -8.55 -1.34
CA ASN A 321 11.78 -9.88 -1.91
C ASN A 321 10.33 -10.44 -2.08
N PRO A 322 9.94 -10.90 -3.29
CA PRO A 322 8.56 -11.30 -3.57
C PRO A 322 8.09 -12.46 -2.69
N PHE A 323 8.96 -13.43 -2.39
CA PHE A 323 8.65 -14.55 -1.50
C PHE A 323 8.38 -14.05 -0.08
N ASP A 324 9.25 -13.18 0.42
CA ASP A 324 9.10 -12.63 1.77
C ASP A 324 7.87 -11.73 1.89
N ASN A 325 7.52 -11.00 0.82
CA ASN A 325 6.32 -10.19 0.83
C ASN A 325 5.05 -11.06 0.91
N VAL A 326 4.92 -12.09 0.08
CA VAL A 326 3.73 -12.96 0.08
C VAL A 326 3.55 -13.67 1.43
N VAL A 327 4.61 -14.22 2.02
CA VAL A 327 4.53 -14.82 3.36
C VAL A 327 4.23 -13.79 4.44
N SER A 328 4.77 -12.56 4.33
CA SER A 328 4.41 -11.49 5.27
C SER A 328 2.94 -11.10 5.21
N ARG A 329 2.29 -11.21 4.03
CA ARG A 329 0.84 -10.98 3.89
C ARG A 329 0.03 -12.06 4.59
N PHE A 330 0.45 -13.32 4.52
CA PHE A 330 -0.13 -14.41 5.32
C PHE A 330 -0.05 -14.11 6.82
N HIS A 331 1.13 -13.70 7.32
CA HIS A 331 1.28 -13.34 8.72
C HIS A 331 0.41 -12.15 9.12
N ALA A 332 0.28 -11.14 8.26
CA ALA A 332 -0.61 -10.00 8.50
C ALA A 332 -2.10 -10.40 8.50
N ALA A 333 -2.53 -11.33 7.66
CA ALA A 333 -3.88 -11.91 7.72
C ALA A 333 -4.11 -12.62 9.06
N ARG A 334 -3.13 -13.43 9.48
CA ARG A 334 -3.18 -14.17 10.75
C ARG A 334 -3.27 -13.23 11.95
N TYR A 335 -2.43 -12.20 11.98
CA TYR A 335 -2.45 -11.17 13.03
C TYR A 335 -3.81 -10.50 13.16
N GLU A 336 -4.47 -10.15 12.04
CA GLU A 336 -5.79 -9.53 12.08
C GLU A 336 -6.86 -10.49 12.64
N HIS A 337 -6.80 -11.78 12.29
CA HIS A 337 -7.67 -12.78 12.92
C HIS A 337 -7.39 -12.95 14.43
N GLU A 338 -6.12 -12.91 14.86
CA GLU A 338 -5.76 -12.95 16.28
C GLU A 338 -6.32 -11.74 17.03
N ARG A 339 -6.17 -10.56 16.45
CA ARG A 339 -6.72 -9.31 16.98
C ARG A 339 -8.24 -9.35 17.10
N GLN A 340 -8.94 -9.89 16.11
CA GLN A 340 -10.39 -10.06 16.19
C GLN A 340 -10.81 -11.02 17.31
N VAL A 341 -9.98 -12.01 17.61
CA VAL A 341 -10.20 -12.94 18.72
C VAL A 341 -9.94 -12.27 20.08
N SER A 342 -8.92 -11.42 20.18
CA SER A 342 -8.57 -10.76 21.45
C SER A 342 -9.54 -9.62 21.82
N LEU A 343 -10.07 -8.89 20.85
CA LEU A 343 -10.92 -7.71 21.09
C LEU A 343 -12.39 -8.02 21.43
N ARG A 344 -12.85 -9.27 21.25
CA ARG A 344 -14.27 -9.63 21.43
C ARG A 344 -14.38 -10.81 22.37
N ASP A 345 -15.07 -10.64 23.50
CA ASP A 345 -15.42 -11.74 24.42
C ASP A 345 -16.16 -12.88 23.69
N ASN A 346 -16.91 -12.52 22.65
CA ASN A 346 -17.54 -13.41 21.67
C ASN A 346 -16.83 -13.35 20.32
N ALA A 347 -15.50 -13.48 20.32
CA ALA A 347 -14.69 -13.68 19.12
C ALA A 347 -15.42 -14.57 18.11
N SER A 348 -15.48 -14.12 16.85
CA SER A 348 -16.19 -14.85 15.81
C SER A 348 -15.65 -16.29 15.78
N LYS A 349 -16.56 -17.27 15.86
CA LYS A 349 -16.21 -18.69 15.71
C LYS A 349 -15.38 -18.91 14.42
N THR A 350 -15.65 -18.11 13.40
CA THR A 350 -14.92 -18.05 12.14
C THR A 350 -13.44 -17.73 12.34
N SER A 351 -13.07 -16.66 13.06
CA SER A 351 -11.66 -16.28 13.24
C SER A 351 -10.88 -17.31 14.06
N LYS A 352 -11.51 -17.90 15.09
CA LYS A 352 -10.90 -19.01 15.86
C LYS A 352 -10.68 -20.26 15.01
N GLN A 353 -11.66 -20.61 14.17
CA GLN A 353 -11.54 -21.74 13.25
C GLN A 353 -10.47 -21.49 12.19
N TRP A 354 -10.43 -20.28 11.64
CA TRP A 354 -9.43 -19.88 10.65
C TRP A 354 -8.01 -19.96 11.21
N LEU A 355 -7.76 -19.46 12.43
CA LEU A 355 -6.44 -19.57 13.08
C LEU A 355 -6.02 -21.03 13.33
N LYS A 356 -7.00 -21.92 13.52
CA LYS A 356 -6.75 -23.35 13.69
C LYS A 356 -6.39 -24.03 12.37
N SER A 357 -7.02 -23.66 11.25
CA SER A 357 -6.70 -24.19 9.93
C SER A 357 -5.44 -23.56 9.31
N HIS A 358 -5.05 -22.38 9.79
CA HIS A 358 -3.91 -21.61 9.31
C HIS A 358 -2.87 -21.33 10.42
N PRO A 359 -2.20 -22.38 10.94
CA PRO A 359 -1.17 -22.21 11.97
C PRO A 359 -0.01 -21.31 11.49
N ASN A 360 0.71 -20.69 12.43
CA ASN A 360 1.81 -19.75 12.13
C ASN A 360 3.09 -20.43 11.61
N ASN A 361 3.00 -21.19 10.52
CA ASN A 361 4.11 -21.95 9.96
C ASN A 361 3.89 -22.22 8.47
N LYS A 362 4.85 -22.92 7.84
CA LYS A 362 4.79 -23.36 6.44
C LYS A 362 3.48 -24.06 6.08
N LEU A 363 2.97 -24.95 6.94
CA LEU A 363 1.74 -25.69 6.65
C LEU A 363 0.53 -24.76 6.59
N GLY A 364 0.41 -23.83 7.55
CA GLY A 364 -0.69 -22.87 7.54
C GLY A 364 -0.61 -21.88 6.39
N PHE A 365 0.60 -21.50 5.96
CA PHE A 365 0.79 -20.71 4.75
C PHE A 365 0.33 -21.46 3.49
N GLN A 366 0.73 -22.73 3.33
CA GLN A 366 0.31 -23.52 2.16
C GLN A 366 -1.21 -23.72 2.13
N GLN A 367 -1.84 -23.93 3.30
CA GLN A 367 -3.31 -23.98 3.38
C GLN A 367 -3.95 -22.65 2.99
N TRP A 368 -3.37 -21.54 3.44
CA TRP A 368 -3.86 -20.20 3.10
C TRP A 368 -3.78 -19.93 1.59
N CYS A 369 -2.71 -20.38 0.93
CA CYS A 369 -2.59 -20.33 -0.52
C CYS A 369 -3.67 -21.15 -1.23
N MET A 370 -3.86 -22.40 -0.81
CA MET A 370 -4.88 -23.27 -1.41
C MET A 370 -6.28 -22.67 -1.27
N ASP A 371 -6.63 -22.17 -0.07
CA ASP A 371 -7.91 -21.52 0.17
C ASP A 371 -8.12 -20.27 -0.71
N HIS A 372 -7.05 -19.54 -1.05
CA HIS A 372 -7.12 -18.39 -1.98
C HIS A 372 -7.22 -18.81 -3.45
N ASP A 373 -6.54 -19.89 -3.84
CA ASP A 373 -6.51 -20.35 -5.23
C ASP A 373 -7.79 -21.17 -5.61
N GLU A 374 -8.45 -21.82 -4.63
CA GLU A 374 -9.64 -22.69 -4.79
C GLU A 374 -11.00 -21.96 -4.80
N ASP A 375 -11.09 -20.68 -4.44
CA ASP A 375 -12.37 -19.97 -4.45
C ASP A 375 -12.78 -19.66 -5.90
N ASP A 376 -13.54 -20.59 -6.51
CA ASP A 376 -13.97 -20.62 -7.92
C ASP A 376 -14.57 -19.29 -8.43
N ASP A 377 -15.30 -18.55 -7.56
CA ASP A 377 -15.90 -17.25 -7.92
C ASP A 377 -14.88 -16.10 -7.91
N SER A 378 -13.70 -16.34 -7.31
CA SER A 378 -12.61 -15.38 -7.15
C SER A 378 -11.31 -15.81 -7.86
N SER A 379 -11.28 -16.98 -8.48
CA SER A 379 -10.05 -17.53 -9.04
C SER A 379 -9.59 -16.72 -10.26
N PHE A 380 -8.36 -16.19 -10.18
CA PHE A 380 -7.66 -15.53 -11.30
C PHE A 380 -7.67 -16.36 -12.59
N THR A 381 -7.70 -17.69 -12.44
CA THR A 381 -7.69 -18.67 -13.54
C THR A 381 -8.86 -18.55 -14.49
N THR A 382 -9.98 -17.97 -14.04
CA THR A 382 -11.19 -17.77 -14.84
C THR A 382 -11.20 -16.45 -15.59
N THR A 383 -10.21 -15.58 -15.35
CA THR A 383 -10.20 -14.23 -15.90
C THR A 383 -9.67 -14.19 -17.33
N LYS A 384 -10.13 -13.20 -18.11
CA LYS A 384 -9.55 -12.90 -19.44
C LYS A 384 -8.06 -12.50 -19.41
N TYR A 385 -7.52 -12.23 -18.22
CA TYR A 385 -6.13 -11.81 -18.01
C TYR A 385 -5.20 -13.02 -17.80
N MET A 386 -5.77 -14.22 -17.64
CA MET A 386 -5.03 -15.48 -17.67
C MET A 386 -4.58 -15.77 -19.11
N THR A 387 -3.34 -15.40 -19.43
CA THR A 387 -2.76 -15.74 -20.74
C THR A 387 -2.36 -17.22 -20.78
N GLN A 388 -2.20 -17.77 -21.99
CA GLN A 388 -1.75 -19.15 -22.17
C GLN A 388 -0.37 -19.41 -21.55
N GLU A 389 0.47 -18.39 -21.44
CA GLU A 389 1.78 -18.48 -20.79
C GLU A 389 1.62 -18.55 -19.26
N ILE A 390 0.81 -17.68 -18.68
CA ILE A 390 0.55 -17.66 -17.24
C ILE A 390 -0.17 -18.94 -16.79
N SER A 391 -1.06 -19.48 -17.61
CA SER A 391 -1.82 -20.70 -17.27
C SER A 391 -0.92 -21.91 -17.02
N THR A 392 0.32 -21.91 -17.54
CA THR A 392 1.29 -23.00 -17.31
C THR A 392 1.83 -23.06 -15.87
N PHE A 393 1.58 -22.02 -15.07
CA PHE A 393 2.04 -21.88 -13.69
C PHE A 393 0.96 -22.19 -12.64
N VAL A 394 -0.31 -22.29 -13.04
CA VAL A 394 -1.47 -22.43 -12.12
C VAL A 394 -1.30 -23.57 -11.11
N ASN A 395 -0.76 -24.71 -11.54
CA ASN A 395 -0.56 -25.87 -10.66
C ASN A 395 0.85 -25.96 -10.04
N LYS A 396 1.70 -24.95 -10.26
CA LYS A 396 3.12 -24.96 -9.86
C LYS A 396 3.47 -23.88 -8.85
N VAL A 397 2.73 -22.77 -8.87
CA VAL A 397 2.97 -21.62 -8.02
C VAL A 397 1.88 -21.56 -6.94
N PRO A 398 2.22 -21.76 -5.65
CA PRO A 398 1.26 -21.54 -4.58
C PRO A 398 0.96 -20.04 -4.44
N CYS A 399 -0.27 -19.69 -4.08
CA CYS A 399 -0.69 -18.29 -3.92
C CYS A 399 -0.48 -17.51 -5.24
N LEU A 400 -0.91 -18.09 -6.37
CA LEU A 400 -0.69 -17.49 -7.70
C LEU A 400 -1.19 -16.05 -7.75
N ASP A 401 -2.36 -15.80 -7.17
CA ASP A 401 -3.02 -14.51 -7.13
C ASP A 401 -2.21 -13.46 -6.37
N ASP A 402 -1.51 -13.85 -5.29
CA ASP A 402 -0.68 -12.92 -4.52
C ASP A 402 0.58 -12.51 -5.28
N PHE A 403 1.22 -13.45 -5.98
CA PHE A 403 2.35 -13.13 -6.86
C PHE A 403 1.92 -12.28 -8.05
N TYR A 404 0.75 -12.56 -8.63
CA TYR A 404 0.15 -11.73 -9.67
C TYR A 404 -0.07 -10.29 -9.18
N ARG A 405 -0.71 -10.12 -8.02
CA ARG A 405 -0.98 -8.81 -7.41
C ARG A 405 0.32 -8.04 -7.14
N TYR A 406 1.31 -8.72 -6.56
CA TYR A 406 2.63 -8.14 -6.30
C TYR A 406 3.26 -7.60 -7.60
N ILE A 407 3.37 -8.43 -8.64
CA ILE A 407 4.08 -7.99 -9.85
C ILE A 407 3.30 -6.92 -10.62
N GLN A 408 1.97 -7.02 -10.69
CA GLN A 408 1.15 -6.02 -11.37
C GLN A 408 1.19 -4.67 -10.68
N PHE A 409 1.19 -4.64 -9.34
CA PHE A 409 1.39 -3.40 -8.60
C PHE A 409 2.71 -2.72 -9.00
N HIS A 410 3.82 -3.45 -9.05
CA HIS A 410 5.11 -2.88 -9.43
C HIS A 410 5.17 -2.44 -10.90
N ASN A 411 4.55 -3.20 -11.81
CA ASN A 411 4.40 -2.83 -13.22
C ASN A 411 3.63 -1.50 -13.38
N LEU A 412 2.48 -1.36 -12.71
CA LEU A 412 1.65 -0.17 -12.80
C LEU A 412 2.29 1.04 -12.10
N ALA A 413 2.93 0.85 -10.95
CA ALA A 413 3.72 1.90 -10.30
C ALA A 413 4.85 2.40 -11.20
N SER A 414 5.56 1.50 -11.90
CA SER A 414 6.59 1.88 -12.87
C SER A 414 6.03 2.70 -14.05
N GLN A 415 4.81 2.39 -14.50
CA GLN A 415 4.11 3.19 -15.50
C GLN A 415 3.77 4.58 -14.97
N VAL A 416 3.20 4.70 -13.77
CA VAL A 416 2.90 6.00 -13.13
C VAL A 416 4.14 6.87 -13.03
N ILE A 417 5.25 6.31 -12.54
CA ILE A 417 6.55 7.00 -12.47
C ILE A 417 6.97 7.55 -13.84
N THR A 418 6.83 6.74 -14.89
CA THR A 418 7.24 7.12 -16.25
C THR A 418 6.32 8.18 -16.85
N TYR A 419 5.01 8.00 -16.77
CA TYR A 419 4.04 8.90 -17.39
C TYR A 419 3.93 10.24 -16.67
N GLN A 420 4.12 10.28 -15.35
CA GLN A 420 4.13 11.51 -14.57
C GLN A 420 5.54 12.14 -14.47
N ASN A 421 6.56 11.51 -15.05
CA ASN A 421 7.95 11.97 -15.00
C ASN A 421 8.42 12.27 -13.57
N LEU A 422 8.15 11.35 -12.64
CA LEU A 422 8.52 11.48 -11.24
C LEU A 422 10.03 11.25 -11.05
N ASP A 423 10.67 12.07 -10.22
CA ASP A 423 12.01 11.76 -9.71
C ASP A 423 11.90 10.64 -8.68
N VAL A 424 12.55 9.50 -8.94
CA VAL A 424 12.31 8.27 -8.18
C VAL A 424 13.59 7.73 -7.55
N GLN A 425 13.49 7.37 -6.27
CA GLN A 425 14.45 6.48 -5.63
C GLN A 425 13.87 5.08 -5.49
N VAL A 426 14.41 4.12 -6.23
CA VAL A 426 14.13 2.68 -6.01
C VAL A 426 14.90 2.24 -4.77
N VAL A 427 14.22 1.58 -3.83
CA VAL A 427 14.83 1.05 -2.60
C VAL A 427 14.45 -0.41 -2.46
N HIS A 428 15.43 -1.26 -2.17
CA HIS A 428 15.19 -2.65 -1.81
C HIS A 428 15.14 -2.76 -0.29
N TYR A 429 14.10 -3.37 0.26
CA TYR A 429 13.86 -3.49 1.70
C TYR A 429 15.08 -4.09 2.45
N GLU A 430 15.78 -5.02 1.81
CA GLU A 430 16.94 -5.74 2.32
C GLU A 430 18.19 -4.86 2.41
N GLU A 431 18.21 -3.72 1.70
CA GLU A 431 19.26 -2.71 1.85
C GLU A 431 19.20 -2.02 3.22
N TYR A 432 18.06 -2.01 3.90
CA TYR A 432 17.99 -1.46 5.26
C TYR A 432 18.82 -2.27 6.26
N GLY A 433 19.00 -3.57 6.02
CA GLY A 433 19.84 -4.42 6.86
C GLY A 433 21.34 -4.36 6.52
N THR A 434 21.68 -4.01 5.29
CA THR A 434 23.07 -4.16 4.82
C THR A 434 23.73 -2.83 4.46
N ASN A 435 22.95 -1.89 3.94
CA ASN A 435 23.41 -0.66 3.30
C ASN A 435 22.56 0.56 3.69
N VAL A 436 22.02 0.62 4.91
CA VAL A 436 21.09 1.70 5.33
C VAL A 436 21.66 3.10 5.12
N MET A 437 22.97 3.29 5.30
CA MET A 437 23.61 4.59 5.10
C MET A 437 23.63 5.04 3.63
N ASP A 438 23.74 4.10 2.69
CA ASP A 438 23.60 4.39 1.26
C ASP A 438 22.16 4.82 0.95
N VAL A 439 21.17 4.11 1.50
CA VAL A 439 19.75 4.49 1.36
C VAL A 439 19.51 5.91 1.91
N VAL A 440 20.07 6.22 3.09
CA VAL A 440 19.99 7.58 3.68
C VAL A 440 20.58 8.62 2.73
N GLN A 441 21.74 8.36 2.15
CA GLN A 441 22.40 9.30 1.24
C GLN A 441 21.59 9.51 -0.06
N ARG A 442 21.02 8.43 -0.61
CA ARG A 442 20.12 8.48 -1.75
C ARG A 442 18.85 9.28 -1.46
N LEU A 443 18.23 9.09 -0.29
CA LEU A 443 17.10 9.90 0.14
C LEU A 443 17.46 11.39 0.28
N ARG A 444 18.60 11.71 0.89
CA ARG A 444 19.06 13.11 0.97
C ARG A 444 19.23 13.74 -0.40
N THR A 445 19.75 12.98 -1.35
CA THR A 445 19.91 13.42 -2.74
C THR A 445 18.55 13.61 -3.40
N LEU A 446 17.65 12.63 -3.29
CA LEU A 446 16.30 12.71 -3.84
C LEU A 446 15.57 13.96 -3.34
N TYR A 447 15.68 14.33 -2.07
CA TYR A 447 14.93 15.46 -1.50
C TYR A 447 15.73 16.77 -1.38
N ASP A 448 16.93 16.82 -1.97
CA ASP A 448 17.82 18.00 -1.92
C ASP A 448 18.14 18.45 -0.48
N TRP A 449 18.14 17.52 0.48
CA TRP A 449 18.48 17.77 1.89
C TRP A 449 20.00 17.83 2.06
N MET A 450 20.64 18.83 1.46
CA MET A 450 22.07 19.06 1.66
C MET A 450 22.33 19.78 2.98
N ILE A 451 23.34 19.33 3.73
CA ILE A 451 23.90 20.12 4.82
C ILE A 451 24.65 21.30 4.18
N PRO A 452 24.37 22.56 4.56
CA PRO A 452 25.15 23.69 4.09
C PRO A 452 26.65 23.46 4.42
N PRO A 453 27.58 23.65 3.47
CA PRO A 453 29.02 23.42 3.68
C PRO A 453 29.59 24.18 4.89
N GLU A 454 29.01 25.34 5.20
CA GLU A 454 29.40 26.18 6.33
C GLU A 454 29.16 25.50 7.69
N GLU A 455 28.13 24.65 7.81
CA GLU A 455 27.90 23.87 9.03
C GLU A 455 28.87 22.70 9.16
N GLU A 456 29.23 22.03 8.07
CA GLU A 456 30.29 21.01 8.09
C GLU A 456 31.62 21.59 8.55
N ASP A 457 32.00 22.77 8.05
CA ASP A 457 33.24 23.43 8.42
C ASP A 457 33.21 23.96 9.86
N ALA A 458 32.04 24.39 10.36
CA ALA A 458 31.85 24.74 11.76
C ALA A 458 31.92 23.52 12.69
N LYS A 459 31.44 22.34 12.26
CA LYS A 459 31.56 21.06 12.98
C LYS A 459 33.01 20.61 13.06
N LYS A 460 33.76 20.67 11.95
CA LYS A 460 35.21 20.32 11.90
C LYS A 460 36.06 21.19 12.85
N LYS A 461 35.65 22.42 13.14
CA LYS A 461 36.35 23.35 14.05
C LYS A 461 36.08 23.09 15.54
N LYS A 462 35.02 22.36 15.91
CA LYS A 462 34.68 22.01 17.31
C LYS A 462 35.21 20.63 17.73
N LYS A 463 36.44 20.29 17.30
CA LYS A 463 37.14 18.99 17.49
C LYS A 463 37.39 18.51 18.94
N GLY A 464 36.72 19.08 19.95
CA GLY A 464 36.84 18.67 21.35
C GLY A 464 35.50 18.45 22.08
N LYS A 465 34.36 18.63 21.42
CA LYS A 465 33.04 18.30 21.95
C LYS A 465 32.47 17.18 21.09
N LYS A 466 32.05 16.07 21.71
CA LYS A 466 31.24 15.04 21.02
C LYS A 466 30.16 15.75 20.22
N THR A 467 30.26 15.66 18.90
CA THR A 467 29.29 16.26 18.00
C THR A 467 28.01 15.45 18.10
N ARG A 468 26.85 16.11 18.12
CA ARG A 468 25.49 15.50 18.12
C ARG A 468 25.29 14.47 16.99
N GLU A 469 26.17 14.48 15.99
CA GLU A 469 26.27 13.50 14.91
C GLU A 469 26.55 12.06 15.39
N GLU A 470 27.17 11.89 16.58
CA GLU A 470 27.38 10.57 17.20
C GLU A 470 26.14 10.05 17.97
N ASP A 471 25.08 10.88 18.13
CA ASP A 471 23.95 10.59 19.04
C ASP A 471 22.60 10.49 18.31
N TRP A 472 22.64 10.45 16.98
CA TRP A 472 21.48 10.07 16.20
C TRP A 472 21.38 8.55 16.14
N SER A 473 20.26 7.99 16.55
CA SER A 473 19.92 6.60 16.29
C SER A 473 19.01 6.51 15.07
N LEU A 474 19.45 5.71 14.08
CA LEU A 474 18.54 5.21 13.06
C LEU A 474 17.51 4.29 13.74
N PRO A 475 16.27 4.19 13.20
CA PRO A 475 15.33 3.21 13.68
C PRO A 475 15.93 1.80 13.54
N GLU A 476 15.74 0.98 14.57
CA GLU A 476 16.20 -0.40 14.58
C GLU A 476 15.56 -1.18 13.43
N PHE A 477 16.40 -1.81 12.61
CA PHE A 477 15.94 -2.69 11.55
C PHE A 477 15.88 -4.12 12.07
N LEU A 478 14.69 -4.72 12.02
CA LEU A 478 14.47 -6.09 12.45
C LEU A 478 14.88 -7.07 11.34
N TYR A 479 16.00 -7.75 11.55
CA TYR A 479 16.53 -8.78 10.65
C TYR A 479 15.76 -10.11 10.77
N GLY A 480 16.02 -11.03 9.84
CA GLY A 480 15.61 -12.43 9.98
C GLY A 480 14.16 -12.72 9.55
N LYS A 481 13.45 -11.75 8.97
CA LYS A 481 12.14 -11.97 8.32
C LYS A 481 12.30 -12.45 6.88
N THR A 482 13.11 -13.50 6.71
CA THR A 482 13.34 -14.23 5.46
C THR A 482 12.56 -15.54 5.52
N TYR A 483 11.82 -15.87 4.47
CA TYR A 483 10.85 -16.96 4.45
C TYR A 483 11.13 -17.99 3.33
N SER A 484 12.39 -18.17 2.98
CA SER A 484 12.80 -19.10 1.92
C SER A 484 12.41 -20.55 2.23
N ASP A 485 12.27 -20.92 3.50
CA ASP A 485 11.85 -22.25 3.94
C ASP A 485 10.36 -22.55 3.69
N TYR A 486 9.53 -21.55 3.39
CA TYR A 486 8.09 -21.71 3.11
C TYR A 486 7.80 -22.34 1.76
N TYR A 487 8.79 -22.37 0.86
CA TYR A 487 8.66 -22.87 -0.51
C TYR A 487 9.53 -24.11 -0.73
N THR A 488 9.21 -24.92 -1.73
CA THR A 488 10.17 -25.90 -2.26
C THR A 488 11.05 -25.27 -3.33
N THR A 489 12.12 -25.94 -3.72
CA THR A 489 12.95 -25.49 -4.85
C THR A 489 12.13 -25.43 -6.14
N GLU A 490 11.28 -26.44 -6.41
CA GLU A 490 10.46 -26.42 -7.63
C GLU A 490 9.46 -25.26 -7.64
N GLN A 491 8.83 -24.97 -6.49
CA GLN A 491 7.94 -23.81 -6.35
C GLN A 491 8.70 -22.51 -6.57
N THR A 492 9.92 -22.40 -6.01
CA THR A 492 10.78 -21.23 -6.17
C THR A 492 11.11 -20.95 -7.63
N ASP A 493 11.55 -21.97 -8.37
CA ASP A 493 11.89 -21.85 -9.79
C ASP A 493 10.65 -21.45 -10.61
N ALA A 494 9.50 -22.09 -10.34
CA ALA A 494 8.24 -21.76 -11.01
C ALA A 494 7.77 -20.32 -10.72
N ILE A 495 7.94 -19.83 -9.49
CA ILE A 495 7.62 -18.45 -9.11
C ILE A 495 8.52 -17.48 -9.87
N TRP A 496 9.83 -17.74 -9.96
CA TRP A 496 10.73 -16.87 -10.71
C TRP A 496 10.41 -16.82 -12.20
N ASP A 497 10.07 -17.96 -12.78
CA ASP A 497 9.66 -18.03 -14.19
C ASP A 497 8.34 -17.27 -14.42
N LEU A 498 7.36 -17.40 -13.53
CA LEU A 498 6.13 -16.61 -13.57
C LEU A 498 6.44 -15.10 -13.51
N LEU A 499 7.23 -14.67 -12.52
CA LEU A 499 7.59 -13.26 -12.34
C LEU A 499 8.32 -12.73 -13.58
N ARG A 500 9.20 -13.53 -14.20
CA ARG A 500 9.91 -13.14 -15.42
C ARG A 500 8.98 -12.95 -16.61
N VAL A 501 7.99 -13.83 -16.77
CA VAL A 501 6.97 -13.72 -17.83
C VAL A 501 6.11 -12.48 -17.65
N MET A 502 5.77 -12.14 -16.39
CA MET A 502 4.83 -11.07 -16.08
C MET A 502 5.46 -9.68 -15.91
N ALA A 503 6.72 -9.62 -15.52
CA ALA A 503 7.38 -8.36 -15.18
C ALA A 503 7.62 -7.51 -16.43
N HIS A 504 7.27 -6.23 -16.35
CA HIS A 504 7.76 -5.25 -17.31
C HIS A 504 9.30 -5.21 -17.24
N PRO A 505 10.05 -5.02 -18.35
CA PRO A 505 11.51 -5.13 -18.36
C PRO A 505 12.23 -4.30 -17.28
N ARG A 506 11.74 -3.10 -16.98
CA ARG A 506 12.27 -2.25 -15.89
C ARG A 506 12.05 -2.85 -14.50
N VAL A 507 10.89 -3.47 -14.28
CA VAL A 507 10.55 -4.15 -13.03
C VAL A 507 11.37 -5.42 -12.89
N TRP A 508 11.52 -6.20 -13.95
CA TRP A 508 12.36 -7.40 -13.95
C TRP A 508 13.81 -7.06 -13.56
N LYS A 509 14.40 -6.02 -14.16
CA LYS A 509 15.75 -5.56 -13.82
C LYS A 509 15.91 -5.25 -12.33
N THR A 510 14.87 -4.72 -11.69
CA THR A 510 14.87 -4.50 -10.23
C THR A 510 14.78 -5.83 -9.49
N LEU A 511 13.93 -6.76 -9.94
CA LEU A 511 13.78 -8.08 -9.32
C LEU A 511 15.00 -9.01 -9.50
N GLU A 512 15.83 -8.80 -10.53
CA GLU A 512 17.09 -9.53 -10.72
C GLU A 512 18.04 -9.40 -9.52
N PHE A 513 17.94 -8.29 -8.76
CA PHE A 513 18.65 -8.14 -7.49
C PHE A 513 18.35 -9.33 -6.56
N TYR A 514 17.09 -9.73 -6.43
CA TYR A 514 16.66 -10.82 -5.56
C TYR A 514 16.97 -12.20 -6.14
N ASP A 515 16.77 -12.40 -7.44
CA ASP A 515 17.14 -13.66 -8.11
C ASP A 515 18.64 -13.94 -7.93
N SER A 516 19.48 -12.90 -8.00
CA SER A 516 20.93 -13.02 -7.80
C SER A 516 21.35 -13.31 -6.36
N LEU A 517 20.54 -12.93 -5.36
CA LEU A 517 20.84 -13.21 -3.95
C LEU A 517 20.51 -14.66 -3.58
N GLN A 518 19.65 -15.32 -4.36
CA GLN A 518 19.20 -16.68 -4.09
C GLN A 518 20.08 -17.75 -4.76
N LYS A 519 20.74 -17.39 -5.86
CA LYS A 519 21.73 -18.22 -6.58
C LYS A 519 23.10 -18.09 -5.95
#